data_AF-A0A8T0GSL9-F1
#
_entry.id   AF-A0A8T0GSL9-F1
#
_cell.length_a   1.000
_cell.length_b   1.000
_cell.length_c   1.000
_cell.angle_alpha   90.00
_cell.angle_beta   90.00
_cell.angle_gamma   90.00
#
_symmetry.space_group_name_H-M   'P 1'
#
loop_
_entity.id
_entity.type
_entity.pdbx_description
1 polymer ?
#
loop_
_entity_poly.entity_id
_entity_poly.type
_entity_poly.pdbx_seq_one_letter_code
_entity_poly.pdbx_strand_id
1 'polypeptide(L)'
;MSSKGKSVARKQRFRGECSNVKAGKACSDHDHGSSRTSLIEDDHELDVDEIVRHWTGQNSWQPNVPVRRRFILQLAVALHSYGSTASRTEFLIDKAAHRLDIETNIAVFPSLILLSFPGTAEYNMSRNINDARSRKKSRKSSHKNGHISYVSRKEMHMLTVESDLDVDKLGHVDELTNRVGRTGTPFAFAYWRLKTILNTPPFFDKWVRLFGFAISGATSAPLFFDGGLWDAFFCFILGTAVGILDMIASDNARFATILEFCSAVLIAFLSRCCMERFKNLRLCYIALTLGSLSQLLPGMSLTLGASEMISKSRVTGSADIVRGLYSSMQLGFGLAMGENLVWWVGEPAPNGPCAPSNLSLWWKLVWYPNSKLIS
;
A
#
# COMPACT_ATOMS: atom_id res chain seq x y z
N MET A 1 42.39 18.54 -60.11
CA MET A 1 42.45 19.94 -59.63
C MET A 1 41.67 19.98 -58.32
N SER A 2 42.36 20.05 -57.18
CA SER A 2 42.62 21.32 -56.45
C SER A 2 41.30 21.91 -55.92
N SER A 3 41.07 22.21 -54.64
CA SER A 3 41.88 22.23 -53.42
C SER A 3 40.96 22.80 -52.31
N LYS A 4 41.25 22.47 -51.03
CA LYS A 4 40.88 23.18 -49.79
C LYS A 4 39.38 23.20 -49.41
N GLY A 5 38.97 23.02 -48.16
CA GLY A 5 39.69 22.97 -46.88
C GLY A 5 38.95 23.80 -45.83
N LYS A 6 38.93 23.29 -44.58
CA LYS A 6 38.55 23.93 -43.31
C LYS A 6 37.04 24.11 -43.06
N SER A 7 36.50 24.23 -41.84
CA SER A 7 36.79 23.81 -40.46
C SER A 7 35.78 24.60 -39.57
N VAL A 8 35.42 24.06 -38.40
CA VAL A 8 34.96 24.79 -37.19
C VAL A 8 33.47 25.20 -37.02
N ALA A 9 32.94 24.85 -35.82
CA ALA A 9 31.92 25.55 -34.98
C ALA A 9 30.44 25.51 -35.40
N ARG A 10 29.40 25.60 -34.55
CA ARG A 10 29.19 25.68 -33.08
C ARG A 10 27.66 25.90 -32.87
N LYS A 11 27.05 25.21 -31.89
CA LYS A 11 25.99 25.67 -30.94
C LYS A 11 24.82 26.56 -31.43
N GLN A 12 23.57 26.14 -31.17
CA GLN A 12 22.41 26.89 -30.59
C GLN A 12 21.11 26.12 -30.92
N ARG A 13 20.28 25.67 -29.96
CA ARG A 13 19.33 26.39 -29.07
C ARG A 13 18.12 26.97 -29.84
N PHE A 14 16.96 26.32 -29.71
CA PHE A 14 15.60 26.86 -29.91
C PHE A 14 14.72 26.22 -28.81
N ARG A 15 14.20 26.94 -27.79
CA ARG A 15 12.99 27.81 -27.77
C ARG A 15 11.84 27.17 -28.56
N GLY A 16 10.68 26.82 -28.00
CA GLY A 16 9.94 27.39 -26.88
C GLY A 16 8.71 28.09 -27.46
N GLU A 17 7.55 27.43 -27.40
CA GLU A 17 6.25 28.03 -27.69
C GLU A 17 5.25 27.60 -26.62
N CYS A 18 5.00 28.52 -25.68
CA CYS A 18 3.77 28.58 -24.91
C CYS A 18 2.72 29.25 -25.80
N SER A 19 1.58 28.59 -26.01
CA SER A 19 0.40 29.25 -26.56
C SER A 19 -0.68 29.36 -25.50
N ASN A 20 -1.08 30.61 -25.26
CA ASN A 20 -2.11 31.07 -24.35
C ASN A 20 -3.48 30.44 -24.65
N VAL A 21 -4.16 29.95 -23.62
CA VAL A 21 -5.63 30.04 -23.51
C VAL A 21 -5.96 30.51 -22.09
N LYS A 22 -6.42 31.76 -22.00
CA LYS A 22 -7.01 32.37 -20.80
C LYS A 22 -8.53 32.48 -20.99
N ALA A 23 -9.21 32.49 -19.85
CA ALA A 23 -10.65 32.64 -19.59
C ALA A 23 -11.43 31.32 -19.70
N GLY A 24 -11.99 30.74 -18.65
CA GLY A 24 -12.35 31.28 -17.35
C GLY A 24 -13.76 30.76 -17.04
N LYS A 25 -13.87 29.75 -16.18
CA LYS A 25 -15.11 29.38 -15.49
C LYS A 25 -14.73 28.65 -14.21
N ALA A 26 -15.20 29.22 -13.10
CA ALA A 26 -15.06 28.70 -11.76
C ALA A 26 -15.61 27.26 -11.66
N CYS A 27 -14.82 26.38 -11.04
CA CYS A 27 -15.34 25.18 -10.39
C CYS A 27 -14.58 25.00 -9.07
N SER A 28 -15.38 24.89 -8.04
CA SER A 28 -15.12 25.01 -6.62
C SER A 28 -13.92 24.23 -6.09
N ASP A 29 -13.21 24.89 -5.19
CA ASP A 29 -12.43 24.28 -4.13
C ASP A 29 -13.25 23.20 -3.41
N HIS A 30 -12.78 21.97 -3.48
CA HIS A 30 -13.09 20.94 -2.49
C HIS A 30 -11.79 20.21 -2.17
N ASP A 31 -11.14 20.71 -1.12
CA ASP A 31 -10.14 20.00 -0.34
C ASP A 31 -10.64 18.59 -0.04
N HIS A 32 -10.05 17.59 -0.71
CA HIS A 32 -10.23 16.20 -0.35
C HIS A 32 -8.92 15.66 0.19
N GLY A 33 -8.93 15.42 1.50
CA GLY A 33 -7.85 14.89 2.30
C GLY A 33 -7.31 13.59 1.71
N SER A 34 -6.18 13.71 1.05
CA SER A 34 -5.20 12.63 0.95
C SER A 34 -4.89 12.19 2.39
N SER A 35 -5.26 10.96 2.73
CA SER A 35 -4.80 10.30 3.97
C SER A 35 -3.31 10.51 4.07
N ARG A 36 -2.93 11.40 4.99
CA ARG A 36 -1.57 11.77 5.29
C ARG A 36 -0.88 10.50 5.79
N THR A 37 -0.14 9.84 4.91
CA THR A 37 1.18 9.38 5.32
C THR A 37 1.81 10.59 5.99
N SER A 38 2.34 10.45 7.20
CA SER A 38 3.29 11.41 7.74
C SER A 38 4.55 11.33 6.89
N LEU A 39 4.40 11.79 5.64
CA LEU A 39 5.43 12.18 4.72
C LEU A 39 6.21 13.22 5.49
N ILE A 40 7.46 12.90 5.79
CA ILE A 40 8.60 13.79 5.56
C ILE A 40 8.15 15.27 5.49
N GLU A 41 7.81 15.87 6.63
CA GLU A 41 7.77 17.33 6.80
C GLU A 41 9.23 17.79 6.93
N ASP A 42 9.94 17.55 5.84
CA ASP A 42 11.22 18.13 5.43
C ASP A 42 11.18 18.01 3.90
N ASP A 43 10.30 18.82 3.30
CA ASP A 43 10.23 19.10 1.86
C ASP A 43 11.53 19.79 1.41
N HIS A 44 12.63 19.06 1.45
CA HIS A 44 13.55 19.06 0.33
C HIS A 44 13.08 17.97 -0.62
N GLU A 45 12.03 18.29 -1.38
CA GLU A 45 11.75 17.68 -2.66
C GLU A 45 13.06 17.75 -3.45
N LEU A 46 13.78 16.62 -3.53
CA LEU A 46 14.95 16.52 -4.38
C LEU A 46 14.43 16.56 -5.80
N ASP A 47 14.35 17.78 -6.31
CA ASP A 47 14.07 18.06 -7.69
C ASP A 47 15.05 17.22 -8.53
N VAL A 48 14.58 16.69 -9.65
CA VAL A 48 15.45 15.97 -10.59
C VAL A 48 16.62 16.89 -10.97
N ASP A 49 16.39 18.20 -11.00
CA ASP A 49 17.39 19.24 -11.18
C ASP A 49 18.43 19.33 -10.05
N GLU A 50 18.09 19.03 -8.80
CA GLU A 50 19.05 18.99 -7.67
C GLU A 50 19.91 17.73 -7.70
N ILE A 51 19.34 16.59 -8.13
CA ILE A 51 20.08 15.35 -8.41
C ILE A 51 21.07 15.55 -9.56
N VAL A 52 20.64 16.26 -10.62
CA VAL A 52 21.48 16.62 -11.78
C VAL A 52 22.56 17.65 -11.40
N ARG A 53 22.25 18.62 -10.53
CA ARG A 53 23.23 19.62 -10.04
C ARG A 53 24.31 19.02 -9.14
N HIS A 54 23.97 18.04 -8.31
CA HIS A 54 24.92 17.31 -7.46
C HIS A 54 25.62 16.17 -8.21
N TRP A 55 25.32 15.96 -9.48
CA TRP A 55 25.90 14.94 -10.35
C TRP A 55 27.31 15.35 -10.81
N THR A 56 28.24 15.44 -9.87
CA THR A 56 29.65 15.78 -10.13
C THR A 56 30.50 14.51 -10.10
N GLY A 57 30.47 13.66 -11.15
CA GLY A 57 31.39 12.51 -11.17
C GLY A 57 31.22 11.49 -12.30
N GLN A 58 32.21 11.48 -13.19
CA GLN A 58 32.68 10.59 -14.27
C GLN A 58 32.03 9.22 -14.64
N ASN A 59 31.12 8.60 -13.88
CA ASN A 59 30.51 7.32 -14.27
C ASN A 59 29.00 7.36 -14.10
N SER A 60 28.25 7.20 -15.19
CA SER A 60 26.77 7.26 -15.23
C SER A 60 26.03 6.22 -14.37
N TRP A 61 26.78 5.35 -13.69
CA TRP A 61 26.29 4.19 -12.96
C TRP A 61 26.27 4.37 -11.43
N GLN A 62 26.99 5.36 -10.85
CA GLN A 62 27.07 5.53 -9.38
C GLN A 62 26.92 6.99 -8.93
N PRO A 63 25.73 7.40 -8.44
CA PRO A 63 25.49 8.73 -7.88
C PRO A 63 26.10 8.91 -6.47
N ASN A 64 26.06 10.15 -5.97
CA ASN A 64 26.45 10.48 -4.60
C ASN A 64 25.81 9.55 -3.56
N VAL A 65 26.59 9.16 -2.55
CA VAL A 65 26.15 8.33 -1.42
C VAL A 65 24.81 8.78 -0.80
N PRO A 66 24.56 10.07 -0.48
CA PRO A 66 23.28 10.50 0.09
C PRO A 66 22.07 10.24 -0.83
N VAL A 67 22.23 10.41 -2.14
CA VAL A 67 21.16 10.19 -3.12
C VAL A 67 20.82 8.70 -3.22
N ARG A 68 21.85 7.84 -3.25
CA ARG A 68 21.67 6.39 -3.24
C ARG A 68 20.99 5.90 -1.95
N ARG A 69 21.36 6.44 -0.78
CA ARG A 69 20.72 6.10 0.52
C ARG A 69 19.24 6.48 0.54
N ARG A 70 18.89 7.68 0.08
CA ARG A 70 17.49 8.15 0.04
C ARG A 70 16.65 7.33 -0.94
N PHE A 71 17.23 6.87 -2.06
CA PHE A 71 16.56 5.95 -2.98
C PHE A 71 16.25 4.59 -2.33
N ILE A 72 17.21 3.99 -1.61
CA ILE A 72 16.96 2.73 -0.89
C ILE A 72 15.86 2.91 0.18
N LEU A 73 15.88 4.03 0.88
CA LEU A 73 14.86 4.35 1.88
C LEU A 73 13.46 4.45 1.23
N GLN A 74 13.34 5.15 0.11
CA GLN A 74 12.08 5.22 -0.64
C GLN A 74 11.61 3.86 -1.15
N LEU A 75 12.54 3.00 -1.59
CA LEU A 75 12.23 1.65 -2.05
C LEU A 75 11.70 0.76 -0.92
N ALA A 76 12.32 0.84 0.26
CA ALA A 76 11.92 0.07 1.45
C ALA A 76 10.53 0.52 1.93
N VAL A 77 10.31 1.83 1.99
CA VAL A 77 9.00 2.40 2.33
C VAL A 77 7.94 1.96 1.33
N ALA A 78 8.22 2.04 0.02
CA ALA A 78 7.26 1.66 -1.02
C ALA A 78 6.91 0.17 -0.97
N LEU A 79 7.89 -0.72 -0.81
CA LEU A 79 7.66 -2.16 -0.70
C LEU A 79 6.77 -2.50 0.51
N HIS A 80 7.09 -1.92 1.67
CA HIS A 80 6.34 -2.15 2.90
C HIS A 80 4.95 -1.52 2.85
N SER A 81 4.83 -0.28 2.36
CA SER A 81 3.56 0.43 2.26
C SER A 81 2.57 -0.25 1.32
N TYR A 82 3.04 -0.97 0.30
CA TYR A 82 2.20 -1.70 -0.65
C TYR A 82 1.93 -3.17 -0.27
N GLY A 83 2.41 -3.62 0.90
CA GLY A 83 2.09 -4.96 1.43
C GLY A 83 3.07 -6.08 1.08
N SER A 84 4.33 -5.78 0.78
CA SER A 84 5.40 -6.79 0.71
C SER A 84 5.66 -7.41 2.09
N THR A 85 5.93 -8.72 2.15
CA THR A 85 6.31 -9.37 3.41
C THR A 85 7.63 -8.81 3.95
N ALA A 86 7.82 -8.83 5.26
CA ALA A 86 9.04 -8.33 5.90
C ALA A 86 10.28 -9.05 5.39
N SER A 87 10.26 -10.38 5.38
CA SER A 87 11.38 -11.21 4.93
C SER A 87 11.73 -10.98 3.45
N ARG A 88 10.73 -10.77 2.59
CA ARG A 88 10.95 -10.45 1.17
C ARG A 88 11.51 -9.05 1.01
N THR A 89 10.98 -8.08 1.74
CA THR A 89 11.43 -6.68 1.71
C THR A 89 12.88 -6.57 2.15
N GLU A 90 13.25 -7.21 3.26
CA GLU A 90 14.64 -7.26 3.75
C GLU A 90 15.58 -7.85 2.69
N PHE A 91 15.23 -8.99 2.10
CA PHE A 91 16.03 -9.63 1.05
C PHE A 91 16.19 -8.75 -0.20
N LEU A 92 15.11 -8.12 -0.66
CA LEU A 92 15.12 -7.29 -1.85
C LEU A 92 15.95 -6.01 -1.65
N ILE A 93 15.81 -5.38 -0.49
CA ILE A 93 16.56 -4.18 -0.13
C ILE A 93 18.04 -4.49 0.06
N ASP A 94 18.39 -5.57 0.76
CA ASP A 94 19.78 -6.00 0.93
C ASP A 94 20.47 -6.24 -0.42
N LYS A 95 19.79 -6.93 -1.34
CA LYS A 95 20.29 -7.17 -2.69
C LYS A 95 20.45 -5.89 -3.51
N ALA A 96 19.52 -4.95 -3.39
CA ALA A 96 19.61 -3.65 -4.07
C ALA A 96 20.73 -2.78 -3.47
N ALA A 97 20.88 -2.79 -2.15
CA ALA A 97 21.91 -2.05 -1.42
C ALA A 97 23.31 -2.54 -1.79
N HIS A 98 23.52 -3.86 -1.84
CA HIS A 98 24.78 -4.47 -2.28
C HIS A 98 25.14 -4.08 -3.73
N ARG A 99 24.15 -3.96 -4.63
CA ARG A 99 24.42 -3.50 -6.01
C ARG A 99 24.71 -2.02 -6.11
N LEU A 100 24.13 -1.22 -5.22
CA LEU A 100 24.37 0.21 -5.13
C LEU A 100 25.62 0.54 -4.30
N ASP A 101 26.39 -0.45 -3.86
CA ASP A 101 27.61 -0.27 -3.05
C ASP A 101 27.32 0.55 -1.78
N ILE A 102 26.23 0.19 -1.10
CA ILE A 102 25.84 0.72 0.21
C ILE A 102 25.72 -0.45 1.18
N GLU A 103 26.50 -0.41 2.25
CA GLU A 103 26.26 -1.27 3.40
C GLU A 103 25.01 -0.76 4.14
N THR A 104 23.99 -1.60 4.28
CA THR A 104 22.77 -1.28 5.03
C THR A 104 22.37 -2.45 5.90
N ASN A 105 21.88 -2.17 7.11
CA ASN A 105 21.16 -3.16 7.89
C ASN A 105 19.70 -2.75 7.99
N ILE A 106 18.79 -3.63 7.60
CA ILE A 106 17.35 -3.38 7.55
C ILE A 106 16.63 -4.38 8.47
N ALA A 107 15.63 -3.90 9.19
CA ALA A 107 14.66 -4.73 9.90
C ALA A 107 13.26 -4.19 9.65
N VAL A 108 12.34 -5.07 9.27
CA VAL A 108 10.96 -4.71 8.91
C VAL A 108 9.96 -5.34 9.88
N PHE A 109 9.12 -4.50 10.46
CA PHE A 109 8.02 -4.85 11.37
C PHE A 109 6.69 -4.35 10.76
N PRO A 110 5.51 -4.75 11.29
CA PRO A 110 4.23 -4.50 10.62
C PRO A 110 3.94 -3.01 10.38
N SER A 111 4.32 -2.15 11.32
CA SER A 111 4.10 -0.70 11.26
C SER A 111 5.41 0.11 11.32
N LEU A 112 6.56 -0.57 11.24
CA LEU A 112 7.86 0.06 11.48
C LEU A 112 8.94 -0.51 10.56
N ILE A 113 9.73 0.38 9.96
CA ILE A 113 10.94 0.02 9.24
C ILE A 113 12.14 0.65 9.97
N LEU A 114 13.14 -0.17 10.25
CA LEU A 114 14.44 0.26 10.76
C LEU A 114 15.49 0.11 9.67
N LEU A 115 16.13 1.21 9.30
CA LEU A 115 17.26 1.24 8.36
C LEU A 115 18.47 1.87 9.03
N SER A 116 19.57 1.14 9.08
CA SER A 116 20.83 1.60 9.65
C SER A 116 21.91 1.65 8.58
N PHE A 117 22.51 2.83 8.41
CA PHE A 117 23.66 3.05 7.55
C PHE A 117 24.93 3.16 8.41
N PRO A 118 25.94 2.28 8.23
CA PRO A 118 27.23 2.48 8.85
C PRO A 118 27.87 3.75 8.27
N GLY A 119 28.45 4.57 9.15
CA GLY A 119 29.05 5.85 8.75
C GLY A 119 30.34 5.62 7.98
N THR A 120 30.33 5.86 6.67
CA THR A 120 31.57 5.92 5.87
C THR A 120 32.35 7.20 6.21
N ALA A 121 33.67 7.09 6.38
CA ALA A 121 34.54 8.19 6.78
C ALA A 121 34.46 9.42 5.84
N GLU A 122 34.16 9.17 4.57
CA GLU A 122 34.06 10.18 3.50
C GLU A 122 32.83 11.09 3.63
N TYR A 123 31.69 10.56 4.09
CA TYR A 123 30.46 11.34 4.33
C TYR A 123 30.61 12.26 5.53
N ASN A 124 31.23 11.77 6.61
CA ASN A 124 31.50 12.56 7.80
C ASN A 124 32.45 13.72 7.50
N MET A 125 33.40 13.56 6.57
CA MET A 125 34.32 14.64 6.17
C MET A 125 33.59 15.78 5.44
N SER A 126 32.70 15.48 4.48
CA SER A 126 31.89 16.51 3.80
C SER A 126 30.91 17.23 4.73
N ARG A 127 30.22 16.49 5.62
CA ARG A 127 29.29 17.08 6.59
C ARG A 127 30.03 17.97 7.61
N ASN A 128 31.17 17.51 8.11
CA ASN A 128 31.98 18.26 9.07
C ASN A 128 32.66 19.48 8.42
N ILE A 129 32.98 19.45 7.12
CA ILE A 129 33.44 20.64 6.36
C ILE A 129 32.31 21.66 6.21
N ASN A 130 31.08 21.23 5.93
CA ASN A 130 29.92 22.11 5.83
C ASN A 130 29.52 22.69 7.20
N ASP A 131 29.57 21.88 8.27
CA ASP A 131 29.37 22.33 9.65
C ASP A 131 30.52 23.23 10.15
N ALA A 132 31.76 22.98 9.72
CA ALA A 132 32.89 23.86 9.99
C ALA A 132 32.80 25.16 9.19
N ARG A 133 32.27 25.15 7.96
CA ARG A 133 32.01 26.36 7.15
C ARG A 133 30.86 27.19 7.71
N SER A 134 29.80 26.56 8.22
CA SER A 134 28.71 27.27 8.90
C SER A 134 29.17 27.88 10.22
N ARG A 135 30.03 27.18 10.98
CA ARG A 135 30.64 27.70 12.22
C ARG A 135 31.74 28.76 11.99
N LYS A 136 32.48 28.69 10.87
CA LYS A 136 33.53 29.68 10.52
C LYS A 136 32.99 31.06 10.12
N LYS A 137 31.68 31.21 9.88
CA LYS A 137 31.05 32.54 9.78
C LYS A 137 30.92 33.25 11.13
N SER A 138 31.18 32.59 12.26
CA SER A 138 30.98 33.17 13.60
C SER A 138 32.25 33.34 14.46
N ARG A 139 33.37 32.65 14.20
CA ARG A 139 34.56 32.76 15.07
C ARG A 139 35.89 32.82 14.31
N LYS A 140 36.53 33.99 14.35
CA LYS A 140 37.98 34.17 14.16
C LYS A 140 38.71 33.52 15.34
N SER A 141 39.83 32.87 15.02
CA SER A 141 40.89 32.42 15.93
C SER A 141 40.56 31.25 16.87
N SER A 142 41.24 30.12 16.64
CA SER A 142 42.24 29.61 17.59
C SER A 142 42.75 28.25 17.08
N HIS A 143 44.06 28.18 16.90
CA HIS A 143 44.82 27.00 16.51
C HIS A 143 44.78 25.99 17.67
N LYS A 144 44.25 24.79 17.46
CA LYS A 144 44.52 23.61 18.29
C LYS A 144 44.58 22.37 17.41
N ASN A 145 45.75 21.71 17.41
CA ASN A 145 45.96 20.39 16.84
C ASN A 145 45.20 19.36 17.69
N GLY A 146 44.01 19.00 17.23
CA GLY A 146 43.23 17.89 17.76
C GLY A 146 43.41 16.66 16.89
N HIS A 147 43.84 15.56 17.49
CA HIS A 147 43.77 14.24 16.88
C HIS A 147 42.30 13.98 16.51
N ILE A 148 41.98 13.92 15.21
CA ILE A 148 40.62 13.64 14.74
C ILE A 148 40.42 12.13 14.88
N SER A 149 39.89 11.71 16.02
CA SER A 149 39.34 10.36 16.18
C SER A 149 38.10 10.24 15.28
N TYR A 150 38.22 9.47 14.20
CA TYR A 150 37.10 9.18 13.30
C TYR A 150 36.12 8.25 14.02
N VAL A 151 35.15 8.82 14.72
CA VAL A 151 34.02 8.06 15.26
C VAL A 151 33.06 7.79 14.10
N SER A 152 33.06 6.56 13.58
CA SER A 152 32.03 6.10 12.63
C SER A 152 30.68 6.10 13.34
N ARG A 153 29.90 7.17 13.16
CA ARG A 153 28.53 7.27 13.68
C ARG A 153 27.60 6.46 12.76
N LYS A 154 26.94 5.45 13.31
CA LYS A 154 25.83 4.76 12.63
C LYS A 154 24.63 5.70 12.57
N GLU A 155 24.07 5.93 11.39
CA GLU A 155 22.84 6.70 11.19
C GLU A 155 21.67 5.71 11.11
N MET A 156 20.81 5.70 12.14
CA MET A 156 19.61 4.88 12.19
C MET A 156 18.39 5.72 11.83
N HIS A 157 17.62 5.28 10.85
CA HIS A 157 16.34 5.84 10.45
C HIS A 157 15.24 4.89 10.90
N MET A 158 14.30 5.41 11.67
CA MET A 158 13.12 4.71 12.14
C MET A 158 11.91 5.36 11.49
N LEU A 159 11.17 4.60 10.68
CA LEU A 159 10.04 5.10 9.90
C LEU A 159 8.80 4.31 10.31
N THR A 160 7.77 5.01 10.76
CA THR A 160 6.44 4.43 10.95
C THR A 160 5.71 4.49 9.62
N VAL A 161 5.33 3.33 9.11
CA VAL A 161 4.67 3.19 7.81
C VAL A 161 3.44 2.31 8.02
N GLU A 162 2.27 2.81 7.62
CA GLU A 162 1.07 2.00 7.54
C GLU A 162 1.11 1.21 6.22
N SER A 163 0.84 -0.08 6.30
CA SER A 163 0.78 -0.96 5.13
C SER A 163 -0.65 -1.00 4.61
N ASP A 164 -0.81 -0.69 3.32
CA ASP A 164 -2.05 -0.86 2.57
C ASP A 164 -1.76 -1.73 1.33
N LEU A 165 -2.64 -2.67 1.03
CA LEU A 165 -2.37 -3.65 -0.02
C LEU A 165 -2.74 -3.07 -1.39
N ASP A 166 -1.75 -2.55 -2.10
CA ASP A 166 -1.85 -2.18 -3.51
C ASP A 166 -1.05 -3.17 -4.36
N VAL A 167 -1.72 -4.23 -4.83
CA VAL A 167 -1.08 -5.34 -5.57
C VAL A 167 -0.43 -4.86 -6.87
N ASP A 168 -1.01 -3.85 -7.52
CA ASP A 168 -0.51 -3.32 -8.79
C ASP A 168 0.82 -2.57 -8.57
N LYS A 169 0.83 -1.62 -7.63
CA LYS A 169 2.05 -0.89 -7.29
C LYS A 169 3.10 -1.79 -6.67
N LEU A 170 2.70 -2.75 -5.83
CA LEU A 170 3.60 -3.74 -5.25
C LEU A 170 4.33 -4.54 -6.35
N GLY A 171 3.59 -5.02 -7.36
CA GLY A 171 4.18 -5.74 -8.49
C GLY A 171 5.23 -4.91 -9.24
N HIS A 172 4.92 -3.63 -9.50
CA HIS A 172 5.84 -2.73 -10.19
C HIS A 172 7.09 -2.37 -9.37
N VAL A 173 6.95 -2.15 -8.05
CA VAL A 173 8.09 -1.86 -7.16
C VAL A 173 8.94 -3.11 -6.95
N ASP A 174 8.33 -4.29 -6.80
CA ASP A 174 9.05 -5.57 -6.68
C ASP A 174 9.88 -5.85 -7.93
N GLU A 175 9.28 -5.68 -9.11
CA GLU A 175 9.97 -5.84 -10.39
C GLU A 175 11.15 -4.87 -10.51
N LEU A 176 10.93 -3.58 -10.19
CA LEU A 176 11.97 -2.55 -10.21
C LEU A 176 13.12 -2.91 -9.27
N THR A 177 12.81 -3.30 -8.04
CA THR A 177 13.81 -3.66 -7.02
C THR A 177 14.62 -4.87 -7.45
N ASN A 178 13.94 -5.91 -7.96
CA ASN A 178 14.60 -7.10 -8.49
C ASN A 178 15.51 -6.78 -9.67
N ARG A 179 15.10 -5.83 -10.52
CA ARG A 179 15.88 -5.37 -11.68
C ARG A 179 17.14 -4.61 -11.25
N VAL A 180 17.03 -3.72 -10.27
CA VAL A 180 18.17 -3.03 -9.64
C VAL A 180 19.15 -4.05 -9.04
N GLY A 181 18.64 -5.06 -8.33
CA GLY A 181 19.45 -6.10 -7.69
C GLY A 181 20.09 -7.13 -8.65
N ARG A 182 19.48 -7.42 -9.81
CA ARG A 182 19.97 -8.45 -10.76
C ARG A 182 20.76 -7.88 -11.93
N THR A 183 20.17 -6.95 -12.67
CA THR A 183 20.64 -6.55 -14.02
C THR A 183 21.32 -5.18 -14.05
N GLY A 184 21.33 -4.45 -12.93
CA GLY A 184 22.00 -3.16 -12.81
C GLY A 184 21.40 -2.13 -13.76
N THR A 185 20.20 -1.64 -13.45
CA THR A 185 19.62 -0.51 -14.20
C THR A 185 20.37 0.78 -13.90
N PRO A 186 20.55 1.69 -14.88
CA PRO A 186 21.07 3.03 -14.62
C PRO A 186 20.27 3.70 -13.50
N PHE A 187 20.96 4.26 -12.51
CA PHE A 187 20.30 4.81 -11.31
C PHE A 187 19.26 5.88 -11.63
N ALA A 188 19.55 6.77 -12.59
CA ALA A 188 18.62 7.83 -13.00
C ALA A 188 17.30 7.25 -13.54
N PHE A 189 17.36 6.17 -14.31
CA PHE A 189 16.18 5.48 -14.82
C PHE A 189 15.40 4.80 -13.69
N ALA A 190 16.10 4.15 -12.76
CA ALA A 190 15.47 3.50 -11.61
C ALA A 190 14.76 4.51 -10.70
N TYR A 191 15.41 5.66 -10.44
CA TYR A 191 14.85 6.75 -9.65
C TYR A 191 13.60 7.35 -10.32
N TRP A 192 13.69 7.67 -11.62
CA TRP A 192 12.55 8.20 -12.37
C TRP A 192 11.38 7.21 -12.37
N ARG A 193 11.64 5.93 -12.63
CA ARG A 193 10.61 4.88 -12.63
C ARG A 193 9.97 4.71 -11.25
N LEU A 194 10.73 4.77 -10.16
CA LEU A 194 10.18 4.75 -8.81
C LEU A 194 9.27 5.96 -8.58
N LYS A 195 9.72 7.17 -8.95
CA LYS A 195 8.91 8.40 -8.83
C LYS A 195 7.62 8.31 -9.64
N THR A 196 7.65 7.73 -10.83
CA THR A 196 6.45 7.47 -11.63
C THR A 196 5.48 6.56 -10.89
N ILE A 197 5.95 5.42 -10.35
CA ILE A 197 5.09 4.46 -9.64
C ILE A 197 4.44 5.11 -8.41
N LEU A 198 5.22 5.85 -7.62
CA LEU A 198 4.72 6.55 -6.43
C LEU A 198 3.62 7.58 -6.77
N ASN A 199 3.78 8.27 -7.91
CA ASN A 199 2.86 9.33 -8.35
C ASN A 199 1.69 8.82 -9.20
N THR A 200 1.59 7.52 -9.50
CA THR A 200 0.47 6.98 -10.27
C THR A 200 -0.82 7.09 -9.44
N PRO A 201 -1.89 7.76 -9.94
CA PRO A 201 -3.18 7.79 -9.27
C PRO A 201 -3.78 6.37 -9.19
N PRO A 202 -4.68 6.10 -8.24
CA PRO A 202 -5.33 4.79 -8.13
C PRO A 202 -6.05 4.45 -9.43
N PHE A 203 -5.80 3.25 -9.97
CA PHE A 203 -6.36 2.81 -11.27
C PHE A 203 -7.88 2.65 -11.25
N PHE A 204 -8.46 2.31 -10.09
CA PHE A 204 -9.88 2.03 -9.96
C PHE A 204 -10.63 3.24 -9.40
N ASP A 205 -11.59 3.73 -10.19
CA ASP A 205 -12.53 4.76 -9.75
C ASP A 205 -13.40 4.24 -8.58
N LYS A 206 -13.87 5.15 -7.73
CA LYS A 206 -14.70 4.85 -6.55
C LYS A 206 -15.93 4.00 -6.92
N TRP A 207 -16.51 4.23 -8.10
CA TRP A 207 -17.63 3.45 -8.61
C TRP A 207 -17.29 2.00 -8.93
N VAL A 208 -16.12 1.74 -9.53
CA VAL A 208 -15.70 0.38 -9.86
C VAL A 208 -15.45 -0.42 -8.58
N ARG A 209 -14.88 0.23 -7.56
CA ARG A 209 -14.71 -0.38 -6.23
C ARG A 209 -16.07 -0.76 -5.62
N LEU A 210 -17.07 0.13 -5.69
CA LEU A 210 -18.42 -0.13 -5.18
C LEU A 210 -19.11 -1.31 -5.90
N PHE A 211 -19.05 -1.34 -7.23
CA PHE A 211 -19.56 -2.48 -8.00
C PHE A 211 -18.81 -3.78 -7.69
N GLY A 212 -17.51 -3.70 -7.39
CA GLY A 212 -16.71 -4.83 -6.93
C GLY A 212 -17.27 -5.49 -5.67
N PHE A 213 -17.57 -4.70 -4.63
CA PHE A 213 -18.18 -5.20 -3.39
C PHE A 213 -19.55 -5.84 -3.63
N ALA A 214 -20.39 -5.20 -4.45
CA ALA A 214 -21.73 -5.69 -4.75
C ALA A 214 -21.70 -7.05 -5.50
N ILE A 215 -20.86 -7.15 -6.54
CA ILE A 215 -20.73 -8.37 -7.35
C ILE A 215 -20.08 -9.49 -6.53
N SER A 216 -19.06 -9.18 -5.72
CA SER A 216 -18.39 -10.13 -4.84
C SER A 216 -19.37 -10.77 -3.83
N GLY A 217 -20.21 -9.95 -3.19
CA GLY A 217 -21.26 -10.43 -2.28
C GLY A 217 -22.29 -11.31 -2.99
N ALA A 218 -22.78 -10.87 -4.15
CA ALA A 218 -23.77 -11.61 -4.94
C ALA A 218 -23.26 -12.98 -5.42
N THR A 219 -21.97 -13.06 -5.75
CA THR A 219 -21.31 -14.27 -6.25
C THR A 219 -20.97 -15.24 -5.12
N SER A 220 -20.52 -14.72 -3.96
CA SER A 220 -20.05 -15.55 -2.84
C SER A 220 -21.17 -16.33 -2.13
N ALA A 221 -22.36 -15.75 -2.00
CA ALA A 221 -23.50 -16.40 -1.34
C ALA A 221 -23.92 -17.75 -1.97
N PRO A 222 -24.18 -17.85 -3.29
CA PRO A 222 -24.49 -19.12 -3.93
C PRO A 222 -23.27 -20.04 -4.10
N LEU A 223 -22.06 -19.48 -4.17
CA LEU A 223 -20.82 -20.24 -4.42
C LEU A 223 -20.30 -20.97 -3.18
N PHE A 224 -20.24 -20.29 -2.04
CA PHE A 224 -19.61 -20.83 -0.82
C PHE A 224 -20.62 -21.33 0.21
N PHE A 225 -21.84 -20.78 0.23
CA PHE A 225 -22.83 -21.04 1.28
C PHE A 225 -24.12 -21.69 0.75
N ASP A 226 -24.09 -22.20 -0.49
CA ASP A 226 -25.21 -22.87 -1.16
C ASP A 226 -26.52 -22.06 -1.22
N GLY A 227 -26.42 -20.73 -1.11
CA GLY A 227 -27.55 -19.81 -1.13
C GLY A 227 -28.37 -19.81 -2.42
N GLY A 228 -29.63 -19.39 -2.35
CA GLY A 228 -30.52 -19.23 -3.50
C GLY A 228 -30.20 -18.00 -4.36
N LEU A 229 -30.87 -17.89 -5.52
CA LEU A 229 -30.77 -16.68 -6.36
C LEU A 229 -31.31 -15.42 -5.66
N TRP A 230 -32.32 -15.58 -4.80
CA TRP A 230 -32.84 -14.49 -3.99
C TRP A 230 -31.82 -14.03 -2.94
N ASP A 231 -31.08 -14.96 -2.33
CA ASP A 231 -29.97 -14.62 -1.42
C ASP A 231 -28.89 -13.83 -2.16
N ALA A 232 -28.53 -14.23 -3.38
CA ALA A 232 -27.55 -13.50 -4.20
C ALA A 232 -27.99 -12.05 -4.49
N PHE A 233 -29.28 -11.82 -4.76
CA PHE A 233 -29.80 -10.47 -4.98
C PHE A 233 -29.75 -9.60 -3.71
N PHE A 234 -30.10 -10.16 -2.54
CA PHE A 234 -29.97 -9.41 -1.29
C PHE A 234 -28.51 -9.18 -0.91
N CYS A 235 -27.61 -10.13 -1.16
CA CYS A 235 -26.17 -9.94 -0.98
C CYS A 235 -25.59 -8.86 -1.89
N PHE A 236 -26.13 -8.67 -3.10
CA PHE A 236 -25.75 -7.54 -3.96
C PHE A 236 -26.06 -6.20 -3.27
N ILE A 237 -27.25 -6.07 -2.69
CA ILE A 237 -27.69 -4.84 -2.00
C ILE A 237 -26.88 -4.63 -0.71
N LEU A 238 -26.74 -5.67 0.11
CA LEU A 238 -26.00 -5.62 1.37
C LEU A 238 -24.49 -5.39 1.13
N GLY A 239 -23.90 -6.03 0.13
CA GLY A 239 -22.52 -5.80 -0.31
C GLY A 239 -22.30 -4.38 -0.81
N THR A 240 -23.28 -3.79 -1.51
CA THR A 240 -23.24 -2.36 -1.86
C THR A 240 -23.23 -1.47 -0.61
N ALA A 241 -24.03 -1.80 0.41
CA ALA A 241 -24.05 -1.06 1.68
C ALA A 241 -22.69 -1.11 2.39
N VAL A 242 -22.00 -2.26 2.37
CA VAL A 242 -20.62 -2.38 2.86
C VAL A 242 -19.66 -1.51 2.06
N GLY A 243 -19.74 -1.54 0.72
CA GLY A 243 -18.90 -0.71 -0.12
C GLY A 243 -19.09 0.79 0.13
N ILE A 244 -20.31 1.24 0.47
CA ILE A 244 -20.57 2.62 0.89
C ILE A 244 -19.89 2.93 2.23
N LEU A 245 -19.99 2.02 3.21
CA LEU A 245 -19.31 2.18 4.50
C LEU A 245 -17.78 2.22 4.33
N ASP A 246 -17.23 1.39 3.44
CA ASP A 246 -15.81 1.38 3.07
C ASP A 246 -15.38 2.70 2.42
N MET A 247 -16.21 3.28 1.53
CA MET A 247 -15.94 4.60 0.97
C MET A 247 -15.89 5.69 2.04
N ILE A 248 -16.82 5.67 3.01
CA ILE A 248 -16.82 6.61 4.13
C ILE A 248 -15.60 6.40 5.05
N ALA A 249 -15.19 5.15 5.24
CA ALA A 249 -13.97 4.80 5.97
C ALA A 249 -12.71 5.29 5.28
N SER A 250 -12.67 5.24 3.95
CA SER A 250 -11.51 5.70 3.18
C SER A 250 -11.25 7.21 3.32
N ASP A 251 -12.29 7.99 3.63
CA ASP A 251 -12.16 9.44 3.88
C ASP A 251 -11.76 9.76 5.34
N ASN A 252 -11.99 8.83 6.29
CA ASN A 252 -11.75 9.04 7.72
C ASN A 252 -10.99 7.87 8.37
N ALA A 253 -9.69 8.05 8.61
CA ALA A 253 -8.82 7.03 9.22
C ALA A 253 -9.35 6.46 10.56
N ARG A 254 -10.00 7.30 11.38
CA ARG A 254 -10.60 6.84 12.66
C ARG A 254 -11.78 5.89 12.45
N PHE A 255 -12.55 6.09 11.37
CA PHE A 255 -13.68 5.24 11.04
C PHE A 255 -13.23 3.90 10.45
N ALA A 256 -12.14 3.90 9.68
CA ALA A 256 -11.54 2.68 9.13
C ALA A 256 -11.20 1.65 10.22
N THR A 257 -10.74 2.07 11.40
CA THR A 257 -10.42 1.18 12.52
C THR A 257 -11.63 0.43 13.10
N ILE A 258 -12.85 0.98 12.95
CA ILE A 258 -14.08 0.42 13.53
C ILE A 258 -15.04 -0.10 12.42
N LEU A 259 -14.66 0.06 11.15
CA LEU A 259 -15.46 -0.33 9.99
C LEU A 259 -15.92 -1.78 10.05
N GLU A 260 -15.03 -2.71 10.41
CA GLU A 260 -15.35 -4.14 10.50
C GLU A 260 -16.48 -4.42 11.49
N PHE A 261 -16.44 -3.77 12.65
CA PHE A 261 -17.47 -3.88 13.66
C PHE A 261 -18.80 -3.25 13.18
N CYS A 262 -18.76 -2.02 12.66
CA CYS A 262 -19.97 -1.32 12.20
C CYS A 262 -20.65 -2.04 11.02
N SER A 263 -19.87 -2.54 10.07
CA SER A 263 -20.39 -3.29 8.92
C SER A 263 -21.01 -4.62 9.33
N ALA A 264 -20.40 -5.36 10.27
CA ALA A 264 -20.97 -6.59 10.80
C ALA A 264 -22.31 -6.36 11.51
N VAL A 265 -22.40 -5.34 12.38
CA VAL A 265 -23.65 -4.98 13.06
C VAL A 265 -24.74 -4.62 12.04
N LEU A 266 -24.41 -3.77 11.06
CA LEU A 266 -25.35 -3.30 10.04
C LEU A 266 -25.86 -4.45 9.17
N ILE A 267 -24.98 -5.34 8.72
CA ILE A 267 -25.38 -6.49 7.89
C ILE A 267 -26.20 -7.50 8.68
N ALA A 268 -25.82 -7.82 9.92
CA ALA A 268 -26.57 -8.75 10.75
C ALA A 268 -28.01 -8.26 10.95
N PHE A 269 -28.15 -6.98 11.29
CA PHE A 269 -29.44 -6.32 11.47
C PHE A 269 -30.26 -6.32 10.18
N LEU A 270 -29.68 -5.84 9.07
CA LEU A 270 -30.39 -5.77 7.78
C LEU A 270 -30.76 -7.15 7.23
N SER A 271 -29.90 -8.16 7.40
CA SER A 271 -30.18 -9.54 6.98
C SER A 271 -31.41 -10.09 7.70
N ARG A 272 -31.49 -9.84 9.01
CA ARG A 272 -32.65 -10.24 9.83
C ARG A 272 -33.91 -9.46 9.46
N CYS A 273 -33.82 -8.15 9.23
CA CYS A 273 -34.96 -7.37 8.74
C CYS A 273 -35.47 -7.87 7.39
N CYS A 274 -34.57 -8.27 6.47
CA CYS A 274 -34.95 -8.84 5.18
C CYS A 274 -35.68 -10.18 5.35
N MET A 275 -35.19 -11.05 6.24
CA MET A 275 -35.85 -12.33 6.54
C MET A 275 -37.26 -12.15 7.11
N GLU A 276 -37.45 -11.20 8.02
CA GLU A 276 -38.77 -10.94 8.63
C GLU A 276 -39.76 -10.35 7.62
N ARG A 277 -39.28 -9.47 6.73
CA ARG A 277 -40.13 -8.86 5.70
C ARG A 277 -40.49 -9.83 4.58
N PHE A 278 -39.58 -10.75 4.22
CA PHE A 278 -39.70 -11.62 3.05
C PHE A 278 -39.73 -13.12 3.42
N LYS A 279 -40.61 -13.51 4.34
CA LYS A 279 -40.80 -14.92 4.76
C LYS A 279 -41.09 -15.88 3.59
N ASN A 280 -41.67 -15.37 2.50
CA ASN A 280 -42.03 -16.15 1.32
C ASN A 280 -40.82 -16.63 0.49
N LEU A 281 -39.67 -15.95 0.60
CA LEU A 281 -38.49 -16.20 -0.26
C LEU A 281 -37.50 -17.22 0.34
N ARG A 282 -37.75 -17.74 1.56
CA ARG A 282 -36.90 -18.71 2.28
C ARG A 282 -35.40 -18.33 2.25
N LEU A 283 -35.08 -17.13 2.72
CA LEU A 283 -33.71 -16.61 2.75
C LEU A 283 -32.82 -17.33 3.78
N CYS A 284 -31.55 -17.53 3.44
CA CYS A 284 -30.55 -18.16 4.33
C CYS A 284 -29.70 -17.11 5.07
N TYR A 285 -29.83 -17.05 6.41
CA TYR A 285 -29.11 -16.07 7.24
C TYR A 285 -27.57 -16.16 7.08
N ILE A 286 -27.02 -17.38 7.08
CA ILE A 286 -25.58 -17.63 6.98
C ILE A 286 -25.05 -17.15 5.62
N ALA A 287 -25.78 -17.43 4.53
CA ALA A 287 -25.38 -17.00 3.19
C ALA A 287 -25.45 -15.47 3.02
N LEU A 288 -26.48 -14.82 3.58
CA LEU A 288 -26.60 -13.35 3.53
C LEU A 288 -25.46 -12.65 4.26
N THR A 289 -25.19 -13.07 5.50
CA THR A 289 -24.20 -12.41 6.36
C THR A 289 -22.78 -12.68 5.89
N LEU A 290 -22.41 -13.94 5.69
CA LEU A 290 -21.05 -14.30 5.27
C LEU A 290 -20.75 -13.95 3.81
N GLY A 291 -21.75 -14.01 2.93
CA GLY A 291 -21.59 -13.55 1.54
C GLY A 291 -21.31 -12.05 1.46
N SER A 292 -22.11 -11.24 2.17
CA SER A 292 -21.95 -9.78 2.17
C SER A 292 -20.69 -9.30 2.90
N LEU A 293 -20.23 -10.04 3.92
CA LEU A 293 -18.99 -9.75 4.67
C LEU A 293 -17.74 -10.37 4.06
N SER A 294 -17.86 -11.20 3.01
CA SER A 294 -16.78 -12.04 2.48
C SER A 294 -15.46 -11.29 2.22
N GLN A 295 -15.55 -10.03 1.81
CA GLN A 295 -14.40 -9.18 1.47
C GLN A 295 -13.70 -8.56 2.69
N LEU A 296 -14.37 -8.48 3.84
CA LEU A 296 -13.81 -7.95 5.08
C LEU A 296 -13.17 -9.03 5.95
N LEU A 297 -13.28 -10.32 5.58
CA LEU A 297 -12.63 -11.37 6.33
C LEU A 297 -11.09 -11.19 6.27
N PRO A 298 -10.39 -11.28 7.40
CA PRO A 298 -8.93 -11.08 7.49
C PRO A 298 -8.13 -12.28 6.97
N GLY A 299 -8.45 -12.77 5.76
CA GLY A 299 -7.81 -13.95 5.16
C GLY A 299 -6.36 -13.72 4.73
N MET A 300 -6.12 -12.60 4.02
CA MET A 300 -4.77 -12.22 3.55
C MET A 300 -3.82 -11.97 4.72
N SER A 301 -4.26 -11.21 5.72
CA SER A 301 -3.46 -10.90 6.90
C SER A 301 -3.06 -12.15 7.69
N LEU A 302 -4.01 -13.08 7.86
CA LEU A 302 -3.76 -14.34 8.55
C LEU A 302 -2.78 -15.22 7.77
N THR A 303 -2.91 -15.28 6.45
CA THR A 303 -2.06 -16.10 5.58
C THR A 303 -0.65 -15.53 5.47
N LEU A 304 -0.52 -14.20 5.32
CA LEU A 304 0.77 -13.53 5.31
C LEU A 304 1.48 -13.71 6.65
N GLY A 305 0.81 -13.45 7.78
CA GLY A 305 1.38 -13.66 9.11
C GLY A 305 1.82 -15.11 9.36
N ALA A 306 1.04 -16.09 8.94
CA ALA A 306 1.41 -17.50 9.02
C ALA A 306 2.64 -17.82 8.16
N SER A 307 2.68 -17.34 6.91
CA SER A 307 3.83 -17.54 6.02
C SER A 307 5.10 -16.87 6.56
N GLU A 308 4.97 -15.71 7.20
CA GLU A 308 6.08 -14.98 7.80
C GLU A 308 6.63 -15.68 9.04
N MET A 309 5.76 -16.20 9.91
CA MET A 309 6.15 -17.00 11.07
C MET A 309 7.02 -18.20 10.67
N ILE A 310 6.70 -18.85 9.55
CA ILE A 310 7.47 -19.98 9.01
C ILE A 310 8.82 -19.50 8.45
N SER A 311 8.87 -18.29 7.85
CA SER A 311 10.04 -17.74 7.15
C SER A 311 11.16 -17.15 8.04
N LYS A 312 11.11 -17.36 9.36
CA LYS A 312 12.04 -16.86 10.41
C LYS A 312 11.84 -15.41 10.89
N SER A 313 10.92 -14.61 10.32
CA SER A 313 10.52 -13.28 10.84
C SER A 313 9.40 -13.38 11.90
N ARG A 314 9.65 -14.16 12.97
CA ARG A 314 8.62 -14.54 13.97
C ARG A 314 7.89 -13.37 14.64
N VAL A 315 8.56 -12.24 14.81
CA VAL A 315 8.01 -11.06 15.50
C VAL A 315 6.99 -10.32 14.61
N THR A 316 7.27 -10.19 13.32
CA THR A 316 6.36 -9.56 12.36
C THR A 316 5.16 -10.45 12.09
N GLY A 317 5.40 -11.74 11.81
CA GLY A 317 4.32 -12.68 11.53
C GLY A 317 3.34 -12.89 12.69
N SER A 318 3.81 -12.85 13.94
CA SER A 318 2.92 -12.96 15.10
C SER A 318 2.00 -11.75 15.26
N ALA A 319 2.52 -10.54 15.02
CA ALA A 319 1.73 -9.32 15.08
C ALA A 319 0.65 -9.28 13.99
N ASP A 320 0.94 -9.77 12.79
CA ASP A 320 -0.02 -9.88 11.70
C ASP A 320 -1.16 -10.88 12.00
N ILE A 321 -0.82 -12.01 12.63
CA ILE A 321 -1.81 -12.98 13.11
C ILE A 321 -2.67 -12.37 14.21
N VAL A 322 -2.09 -11.68 15.19
CA VAL A 322 -2.84 -11.00 16.27
C VAL A 322 -3.80 -9.98 15.68
N ARG A 323 -3.37 -9.19 14.69
CA ARG A 323 -4.22 -8.24 13.98
C ARG A 323 -5.38 -8.94 13.26
N GLY A 324 -5.14 -10.05 12.56
CA GLY A 324 -6.21 -10.84 11.93
C GLY A 324 -7.18 -11.48 12.92
N LEU A 325 -6.70 -11.93 14.08
CA LEU A 325 -7.54 -12.46 15.16
C LEU A 325 -8.41 -11.35 15.79
N TYR A 326 -7.85 -10.16 15.99
CA TYR A 326 -8.58 -9.00 16.48
C TYR A 326 -9.72 -8.62 15.53
N SER A 327 -9.45 -8.52 14.23
CA SER A 327 -10.46 -8.29 13.19
C SER A 327 -11.57 -9.36 13.20
N SER A 328 -11.19 -10.64 13.30
CA SER A 328 -12.16 -11.75 13.40
C SER A 328 -13.04 -11.63 14.65
N MET A 329 -12.46 -11.20 15.77
CA MET A 329 -13.20 -10.96 17.01
C MET A 329 -14.19 -9.79 16.86
N GLN A 330 -13.79 -8.70 16.20
CA GLN A 330 -14.67 -7.57 15.92
C GLN A 330 -15.86 -7.97 15.03
N LEU A 331 -15.60 -8.73 13.96
CA LEU A 331 -16.65 -9.27 13.09
C LEU A 331 -17.63 -10.17 13.87
N GLY A 332 -17.11 -11.11 14.68
CA GLY A 332 -17.94 -12.01 15.47
C GLY A 332 -18.80 -11.29 16.52
N PHE A 333 -18.22 -10.34 17.24
CA PHE A 333 -18.95 -9.52 18.22
C PHE A 333 -19.98 -8.61 17.55
N GLY A 334 -19.64 -8.00 16.42
CA GLY A 334 -20.56 -7.16 15.64
C GLY A 334 -21.76 -7.95 15.11
N LEU A 335 -21.53 -9.17 14.60
CA LEU A 335 -22.60 -10.06 14.15
C LEU A 335 -23.56 -10.41 15.30
N ALA A 336 -23.01 -10.84 16.44
CA ALA A 336 -23.79 -11.17 17.63
C ALA A 336 -24.61 -9.96 18.14
N MET A 337 -24.02 -8.76 18.15
CA MET A 337 -24.72 -7.55 18.57
C MET A 337 -25.85 -7.19 17.59
N GLY A 338 -25.60 -7.23 16.28
CA GLY A 338 -26.61 -6.89 15.28
C GLY A 338 -27.76 -7.89 15.19
N GLU A 339 -27.55 -9.17 15.51
CA GLU A 339 -28.64 -10.15 15.65
C GLU A 339 -29.62 -9.80 16.76
N ASN A 340 -29.12 -9.31 17.89
CA ASN A 340 -29.95 -8.96 19.05
C ASN A 340 -30.71 -7.63 18.88
N LEU A 341 -30.30 -6.77 17.94
CA LEU A 341 -31.01 -5.52 17.64
C LEU A 341 -32.39 -5.73 16.98
N VAL A 342 -32.66 -6.95 16.49
CA VAL A 342 -33.90 -7.29 15.76
C VAL A 342 -35.15 -7.24 16.62
N TRP A 343 -35.02 -7.30 17.95
CA TRP A 343 -36.16 -7.19 18.87
C TRP A 343 -37.01 -5.92 18.67
N TRP A 344 -36.44 -4.88 18.06
CA TRP A 344 -37.16 -3.65 17.68
C TRP A 344 -38.13 -3.83 16.50
N VAL A 345 -37.99 -4.91 15.73
CA VAL A 345 -38.75 -5.17 14.50
C VAL A 345 -39.66 -6.40 14.64
N GLY A 346 -39.27 -7.42 15.43
CA GLY A 346 -40.08 -8.61 15.69
C GLY A 346 -39.33 -9.74 16.39
N GLU A 347 -40.00 -10.86 16.66
CA GLU A 347 -39.36 -12.07 17.17
C GLU A 347 -38.43 -12.65 16.09
N PRO A 348 -37.13 -12.84 16.36
CA PRO A 348 -36.20 -13.35 15.36
C PRO A 348 -36.60 -14.78 14.96
N ALA A 349 -36.79 -15.00 13.66
CA ALA A 349 -36.97 -16.34 13.13
C ALA A 349 -35.79 -17.24 13.59
N PRO A 350 -36.05 -18.47 14.06
CA PRO A 350 -35.00 -19.38 14.50
C PRO A 350 -34.02 -19.65 13.36
N ASN A 351 -32.74 -19.82 13.69
CA ASN A 351 -31.68 -20.15 12.76
C ASN A 351 -31.90 -21.57 12.21
N GLY A 352 -32.79 -21.69 11.24
CA GLY A 352 -33.05 -22.95 10.54
C GLY A 352 -31.89 -23.31 9.62
N PRO A 353 -31.65 -24.62 9.37
CA PRO A 353 -30.71 -25.04 8.33
C PRO A 353 -31.14 -24.45 6.98
N CYS A 354 -30.17 -23.94 6.23
CA CYS A 354 -30.45 -23.34 4.93
C CYS A 354 -31.01 -24.40 3.98
N ALA A 355 -32.16 -24.11 3.39
CA ALA A 355 -32.78 -25.02 2.44
C ALA A 355 -31.90 -25.11 1.18
N PRO A 356 -31.60 -26.31 0.68
CA PRO A 356 -30.77 -26.45 -0.51
C PRO A 356 -31.43 -25.74 -1.69
N SER A 357 -30.64 -24.90 -2.35
CA SER A 357 -31.08 -24.13 -3.51
C SER A 357 -31.48 -25.06 -4.66
N ASN A 358 -32.70 -24.86 -5.19
CA ASN A 358 -33.24 -25.60 -6.33
C ASN A 358 -32.69 -25.10 -7.69
N LEU A 359 -31.47 -24.53 -7.69
CA LEU A 359 -30.80 -24.14 -8.92
C LEU A 359 -30.42 -25.40 -9.69
N SER A 360 -30.69 -25.40 -11.01
CA SER A 360 -30.24 -26.50 -11.86
C SER A 360 -28.73 -26.66 -11.76
N LEU A 361 -28.27 -27.90 -11.67
CA LEU A 361 -26.85 -28.24 -11.60
C LEU A 361 -26.05 -27.60 -12.75
N TRP A 362 -26.70 -27.41 -13.90
CA TRP A 362 -26.16 -26.73 -15.07
C TRP A 362 -25.87 -25.25 -14.83
N TRP A 363 -26.69 -24.50 -14.09
CA TRP A 363 -26.38 -23.12 -13.75
C TRP A 363 -25.23 -23.01 -12.75
N LYS A 364 -25.15 -23.93 -11.77
CA LYS A 364 -23.97 -24.04 -10.91
C LYS A 364 -22.72 -24.38 -11.73
N LEU A 365 -22.82 -25.24 -12.76
CA LEU A 365 -21.69 -25.66 -13.59
C LEU A 365 -21.25 -24.62 -14.65
N VAL A 366 -22.18 -23.84 -15.21
CA VAL A 366 -21.91 -22.75 -16.17
C VAL A 366 -21.24 -21.56 -15.49
N TRP A 367 -21.69 -21.19 -14.28
CA TRP A 367 -21.10 -20.07 -13.54
C TRP A 367 -19.92 -20.50 -12.64
N TYR A 368 -19.90 -21.76 -12.16
CA TYR A 368 -18.94 -22.27 -11.18
C TYR A 368 -18.55 -23.74 -11.45
N PRO A 369 -17.70 -24.01 -12.46
CA PRO A 369 -17.44 -25.38 -12.94
C PRO A 369 -16.84 -26.36 -11.92
N ASN A 370 -16.36 -25.90 -10.75
CA ASN A 370 -15.68 -26.72 -9.74
C ASN A 370 -16.49 -27.00 -8.46
N SER A 371 -17.76 -26.60 -8.35
CA SER A 371 -18.51 -26.69 -7.08
C SER A 371 -18.93 -28.11 -6.65
N LYS A 372 -18.55 -29.15 -7.39
CA LYS A 372 -18.90 -30.56 -7.12
C LYS A 372 -17.81 -31.39 -6.43
N LEU A 373 -16.65 -30.81 -6.12
CA LEU A 373 -15.50 -31.56 -5.58
C LEU A 373 -15.42 -31.60 -4.03
N ILE A 374 -16.40 -31.06 -3.31
CA ILE A 374 -16.35 -30.95 -1.83
C ILE A 374 -17.66 -31.43 -1.16
N SER A 375 -18.28 -32.49 -1.68
CA SER A 375 -19.36 -33.19 -0.95
C SER A 375 -18.89 -34.54 -0.46
#